data_AF-A0A7T0G4N8-F1
#
_entry.id   AF-A0A7T0G4N8-F1
#
_cell.length_a   1.000
_cell.length_b   1.000
_cell.length_c   1.000
_cell.angle_alpha   90.00
_cell.angle_beta   90.00
_cell.angle_gamma   90.00
#
_symmetry.space_group_name_H-M   'P 1'
#
loop_
_entity.id
_entity.type
_entity.pdbx_description
1 polymer ?
#
loop_
_entity_poly.entity_id
_entity_poly.type
_entity_poly.pdbx_seq_one_letter_code
_entity_poly.pdbx_strand_id
1 'polypeptide(L)'
;MKSLATIGEKDIETIQMALNDAISDMNTELKGDLSDKQRESALDFKNKYTRVFESLKKNPSIYALTEGDLDIVAGGLNDAVQLIDENLSDDLTEQEHSEIMTYKDDCVRIIDILAGD
;
A
#
# COMPACT_ATOMS: atom_id res chain seq x y z
N MET A 1 -10.60 15.55 -10.02
CA MET A 1 -10.50 16.54 -8.89
C MET A 1 -10.22 15.74 -7.65
N LYS A 2 -9.11 16.00 -6.94
CA LYS A 2 -8.76 15.28 -5.69
C LYS A 2 -9.85 15.47 -4.63
N SER A 3 -10.75 14.51 -4.53
CA SER A 3 -11.88 14.53 -3.61
C SER A 3 -11.67 13.48 -2.53
N LEU A 4 -10.84 13.79 -1.54
CA LEU A 4 -10.58 12.90 -0.39
C LEU A 4 -11.85 12.51 0.38
N ALA A 5 -12.96 13.24 0.18
CA ALA A 5 -14.27 12.91 0.73
C ALA A 5 -14.85 11.57 0.23
N THR A 6 -14.36 11.03 -0.87
CA THR A 6 -14.79 9.72 -1.39
C THR A 6 -14.01 8.56 -0.77
N ILE A 7 -12.95 8.82 0.00
CA ILE A 7 -12.17 7.80 0.69
C ILE A 7 -12.91 7.44 1.99
N GLY A 8 -13.50 6.25 2.01
CA GLY A 8 -14.29 5.72 3.13
C GLY A 8 -13.51 4.76 4.04
N GLU A 9 -14.21 4.21 5.04
CA GLU A 9 -13.64 3.25 6.00
C GLU A 9 -12.98 2.04 5.31
N LYS A 10 -13.66 1.44 4.32
CA LYS A 10 -13.11 0.34 3.53
C LYS A 10 -11.82 0.73 2.79
N ASP A 11 -11.74 1.97 2.31
CA ASP A 11 -10.55 2.45 1.62
C ASP A 11 -9.38 2.61 2.59
N ILE A 12 -9.66 3.02 3.83
CA ILE A 12 -8.65 3.05 4.90
C ILE A 12 -8.17 1.64 5.23
N GLU A 13 -9.07 0.66 5.29
CA GLU A 13 -8.69 -0.76 5.49
C GLU A 13 -7.79 -1.25 4.34
N THR A 14 -8.16 -0.98 3.08
CA THR A 14 -7.34 -1.30 1.90
C THR A 14 -5.96 -0.63 1.97
N ILE A 15 -5.88 0.65 2.34
CA ILE A 15 -4.60 1.35 2.53
C ILE A 15 -3.76 0.70 3.62
N GLN A 16 -4.37 0.34 4.75
CA GLN A 16 -3.67 -0.33 5.85
C GLN A 16 -3.14 -1.70 5.44
N MET A 17 -3.92 -2.47 4.69
CA MET A 17 -3.49 -3.75 4.12
C MET A 17 -2.28 -3.55 3.20
N ALA A 18 -2.37 -2.65 2.22
CA ALA A 18 -1.29 -2.40 1.27
C ALA A 18 0.02 -1.96 1.94
N LEU A 19 -0.07 -1.04 2.91
CA LEU A 19 1.10 -0.62 3.68
C LEU A 19 1.70 -1.77 4.51
N ASN A 20 0.86 -2.61 5.12
CA ASN A 20 1.32 -3.75 5.90
C ASN A 20 1.96 -4.84 5.03
N ASP A 21 1.43 -5.07 3.83
CA ASP A 21 1.99 -6.01 2.84
C ASP A 21 3.38 -5.54 2.42
N ALA A 22 3.52 -4.26 2.04
CA ALA A 22 4.80 -3.68 1.67
C ALA A 22 5.83 -3.71 2.82
N ILE A 23 5.40 -3.43 4.07
CA ILE A 23 6.27 -3.57 5.25
C ILE A 23 6.73 -5.02 5.43
N SER A 24 5.84 -5.99 5.19
CA SER A 24 6.14 -7.42 5.34
C SER A 24 7.10 -7.91 4.25
N ASP A 25 6.95 -7.44 3.02
CA ASP A 25 7.85 -7.71 1.92
C ASP A 25 9.26 -7.14 2.19
N MET A 26 9.35 -5.85 2.55
CA MET A 26 10.63 -5.22 2.92
C MET A 26 11.31 -5.91 4.12
N ASN A 27 10.54 -6.40 5.10
CA ASN A 27 11.10 -7.19 6.20
C ASN A 27 11.72 -8.51 5.73
N THR A 28 11.20 -9.09 4.66
CA THR A 28 11.76 -10.29 4.02
C THR A 28 13.02 -9.94 3.24
N GLU A 29 12.97 -8.88 2.42
CA GLU A 29 14.12 -8.36 1.67
C GLU A 29 15.30 -8.02 2.60
N LEU A 30 15.03 -7.34 3.72
CA LEU A 30 16.04 -6.94 4.71
C LEU A 30 16.76 -8.13 5.38
N LYS A 31 16.17 -9.34 5.37
CA LYS A 31 16.84 -10.56 5.88
C LYS A 31 17.77 -11.18 4.83
N GLY A 32 17.64 -10.77 3.57
CA GLY A 32 18.48 -11.21 2.47
C GLY A 32 19.87 -10.57 2.45
N ASP A 33 20.65 -10.97 1.44
CA ASP A 33 21.95 -10.40 1.15
C ASP A 33 21.78 -9.10 0.36
N LEU A 34 21.93 -7.97 1.04
CA LEU A 34 21.79 -6.62 0.49
C LEU A 34 23.08 -5.85 0.74
N SER A 35 23.48 -5.03 -0.23
CA SER A 35 24.51 -4.01 0.02
C SER A 35 24.03 -3.00 1.07
N ASP A 36 24.97 -2.35 1.76
CA ASP A 36 24.66 -1.36 2.79
C ASP A 36 23.71 -0.26 2.29
N LYS A 37 23.92 0.20 1.04
CA LYS A 37 23.07 1.22 0.42
C LYS A 37 21.64 0.74 0.16
N GLN A 38 21.48 -0.50 -0.30
CA GLN A 38 20.15 -1.09 -0.51
C GLN A 38 19.43 -1.27 0.83
N ARG A 39 20.14 -1.76 1.84
CA ARG A 39 19.61 -1.94 3.20
C ARG A 39 19.16 -0.62 3.82
N GLU A 40 19.96 0.44 3.70
CA GLU A 40 19.60 1.78 4.20
C GLU A 40 18.33 2.30 3.51
N SER A 41 18.24 2.14 2.19
CA SER A 41 17.07 2.58 1.42
C SER A 41 15.80 1.81 1.81
N ALA A 42 15.88 0.48 1.92
CA ALA A 42 14.77 -0.36 2.33
C ALA A 42 14.30 -0.04 3.77
N LEU A 43 15.23 0.25 4.69
CA LEU A 43 14.87 0.70 6.04
C LEU A 43 14.16 2.05 6.04
N ASP A 44 14.60 3.01 5.22
CA ASP A 44 13.96 4.32 5.13
C ASP A 44 12.51 4.23 4.62
N PHE A 45 12.27 3.49 3.53
CA PHE A 45 10.91 3.26 3.01
C PHE A 45 10.03 2.51 4.01
N LYS A 46 10.54 1.42 4.60
CA LYS A 46 9.83 0.67 5.64
C LYS A 46 9.42 1.58 6.80
N ASN A 47 10.31 2.45 7.28
CA ASN A 47 10.02 3.37 8.37
C ASN A 47 8.93 4.38 8.00
N LYS A 48 8.94 4.89 6.76
CA LYS A 48 7.89 5.78 6.23
C LYS A 48 6.54 5.06 6.20
N TYR A 49 6.49 3.84 5.66
CA TYR A 49 5.26 3.03 5.57
C TYR A 49 4.72 2.70 6.97
N THR A 50 5.59 2.26 7.88
CA THR A 50 5.24 1.95 9.26
C THR A 50 4.63 3.15 9.98
N ARG A 51 5.21 4.36 9.79
CA ARG A 51 4.70 5.58 10.40
C ARG A 51 3.28 5.92 9.91
N VAL A 52 3.04 5.84 8.60
CA VAL A 52 1.71 6.13 8.03
C VAL A 52 0.68 5.07 8.46
N PHE A 53 1.07 3.79 8.46
CA PHE A 53 0.24 2.69 8.93
C PHE A 53 -0.20 2.90 10.39
N GLU A 54 0.73 3.19 11.29
CA GLU A 54 0.41 3.44 12.71
C GLU A 54 -0.42 4.71 12.91
N SER A 55 -0.23 5.76 12.11
CA SER A 55 -1.11 6.94 12.12
C SER A 55 -2.55 6.57 11.77
N LEU A 56 -2.76 5.79 10.71
CA LEU A 56 -4.09 5.35 10.30
C LEU A 56 -4.72 4.39 11.30
N LYS A 57 -3.93 3.53 11.94
CA LYS A 57 -4.40 2.63 13.00
C LYS A 57 -4.90 3.39 14.22
N LYS A 58 -4.23 4.49 14.57
CA LYS A 58 -4.64 5.36 15.68
C LYS A 58 -5.84 6.25 15.31
N ASN A 59 -5.90 6.72 14.07
CA ASN A 59 -6.98 7.55 13.56
C ASN A 59 -7.32 7.13 12.12
N PRO A 60 -8.32 6.26 11.91
CA PRO A 60 -8.64 5.66 10.60
C PRO A 60 -9.39 6.65 9.71
N SER A 61 -8.67 7.70 9.30
CA SER A 61 -9.19 8.77 8.46
C SER A 61 -8.08 9.30 7.57
N ILE A 62 -8.38 9.47 6.28
CA ILE A 62 -7.42 10.05 5.32
C ILE A 62 -7.04 11.48 5.69
N TYR A 63 -7.91 12.20 6.42
CA TYR A 63 -7.66 13.56 6.90
C TYR A 63 -6.69 13.61 8.08
N ALA A 64 -6.31 12.47 8.65
CA ALA A 64 -5.26 12.39 9.67
C ALA A 64 -3.85 12.47 9.07
N LEU A 65 -3.74 12.41 7.75
CA LEU A 65 -2.49 12.33 7.01
C LEU A 65 -2.08 13.70 6.42
N THR A 66 -0.78 13.97 6.41
CA THR A 66 -0.21 15.12 5.69
C THR A 66 -0.12 14.86 4.19
N GLU A 67 0.11 15.89 3.37
CA GLU A 67 0.28 15.70 1.92
C GLU A 67 1.42 14.71 1.59
N GLY A 68 2.56 14.83 2.28
CA GLY A 68 3.65 13.86 2.13
C GLY A 68 3.30 12.45 2.63
N ASP A 69 2.35 12.29 3.56
CA ASP A 69 1.84 10.97 3.93
C ASP A 69 0.93 10.40 2.83
N LEU A 70 0.18 11.23 2.11
CA LEU A 70 -0.64 10.79 0.99
C LEU A 70 0.22 10.27 -0.16
N ASP A 71 1.38 10.89 -0.42
CA ASP A 71 2.36 10.38 -1.39
C ASP A 71 2.89 9.00 -0.98
N ILE A 72 3.10 8.79 0.32
CA ILE A 72 3.52 7.49 0.87
C ILE A 72 2.40 6.44 0.75
N VAL A 73 1.14 6.82 1.00
CA VAL A 73 -0.02 5.95 0.75
C VAL A 73 -0.07 5.53 -0.72
N ALA A 74 0.06 6.48 -1.64
CA ALA A 74 0.07 6.19 -3.07
C ALA A 74 1.23 5.25 -3.46
N GLY A 75 2.41 5.41 -2.85
CA GLY A 75 3.54 4.48 -3.00
C GLY A 75 3.19 3.06 -2.55
N GLY A 76 2.70 2.89 -1.32
CA GLY A 76 2.35 1.56 -0.80
C GLY A 76 1.22 0.86 -1.57
N LEU A 77 0.23 1.61 -2.06
CA LEU A 77 -0.82 1.06 -2.93
C LEU A 77 -0.25 0.61 -4.28
N ASN A 78 0.67 1.37 -4.87
CA ASN A 78 1.32 0.98 -6.13
C ASN A 78 2.18 -0.28 -5.94
N ASP A 79 2.92 -0.37 -4.83
CA ASP A 79 3.71 -1.55 -4.50
C ASP A 79 2.80 -2.80 -4.38
N ALA A 80 1.63 -2.67 -3.75
CA ALA A 80 0.66 -3.76 -3.66
C ALA A 80 0.11 -4.18 -5.04
N VAL A 81 -0.22 -3.21 -5.91
CA VAL A 81 -0.65 -3.49 -7.29
C VAL A 81 0.45 -4.22 -8.08
N GLN A 82 1.70 -3.77 -7.96
CA GLN A 82 2.83 -4.39 -8.62
C GLN A 82 3.08 -5.82 -8.11
N LEU A 83 3.02 -6.04 -6.79
CA LEU A 83 3.16 -7.37 -6.20
C LEU A 83 2.11 -8.35 -6.72
N ILE A 84 0.86 -7.89 -6.89
CA ILE A 84 -0.20 -8.70 -7.50
C ILE A 84 0.14 -9.01 -8.95
N ASP A 85 0.54 -8.02 -9.74
CA ASP A 85 0.87 -8.22 -11.16
C ASP A 85 2.06 -9.16 -11.39
N GLU A 86 3.01 -9.17 -10.46
CA GLU A 86 4.19 -10.06 -10.52
C GLU A 86 3.90 -11.48 -10.04
N ASN A 87 2.93 -11.67 -9.14
CA ASN A 87 2.69 -12.96 -8.46
C ASN A 87 1.32 -13.59 -8.80
N LEU A 88 0.49 -12.97 -9.64
CA LEU A 88 -0.77 -13.53 -10.08
C LEU A 88 -0.52 -14.85 -10.84
N SER A 89 -1.19 -15.91 -10.42
CA SER A 89 -0.96 -17.27 -10.92
C SER A 89 -2.25 -17.91 -11.42
N ASP A 90 -2.12 -18.79 -12.42
CA ASP A 90 -3.22 -19.53 -13.04
C ASP A 90 -3.74 -20.70 -12.18
N ASP A 91 -3.11 -21.00 -11.04
CA ASP A 91 -3.50 -22.06 -10.12
C ASP A 91 -4.51 -21.63 -9.03
N LEU A 92 -4.93 -20.37 -9.07
CA LEU A 92 -5.95 -19.82 -8.18
C LEU A 92 -7.35 -20.32 -8.55
N THR A 93 -8.20 -20.51 -7.55
CA THR A 93 -9.64 -20.70 -7.77
C THR A 93 -10.26 -19.41 -8.32
N GLU A 94 -11.41 -19.53 -9.00
CA GLU A 94 -12.15 -18.36 -9.49
C GLU A 94 -12.48 -17.35 -8.37
N GLN A 95 -12.74 -17.85 -7.16
CA GLN A 95 -13.01 -17.02 -6.00
C GLN A 95 -11.76 -16.24 -5.56
N GLU A 96 -10.63 -16.93 -5.37
CA GLU A 96 -9.36 -16.30 -4.97
C GLU A 96 -8.90 -15.26 -6.00
N HIS A 97 -9.00 -15.60 -7.28
CA HIS A 97 -8.70 -14.68 -8.37
C HIS A 97 -9.60 -13.43 -8.30
N SER A 98 -10.91 -13.60 -8.10
CA SER A 98 -11.84 -12.47 -7.98
C SER A 98 -11.56 -11.57 -6.78
N GLU A 99 -11.17 -12.15 -5.64
CA GLU A 99 -10.85 -11.40 -4.43
C GLU A 99 -9.55 -10.58 -4.62
N ILE A 100 -8.51 -11.19 -5.19
CA ILE A 100 -7.24 -10.52 -5.50
C ILE A 100 -7.46 -9.36 -6.48
N MET A 101 -8.25 -9.58 -7.54
CA MET A 101 -8.54 -8.52 -8.51
C MET A 101 -9.37 -7.39 -7.90
N THR A 102 -10.31 -7.69 -7.00
CA THR A 102 -11.07 -6.66 -6.29
C THR A 102 -10.16 -5.79 -5.43
N TYR A 103 -9.23 -6.41 -4.69
CA TYR A 103 -8.24 -5.69 -3.88
C TYR A 103 -7.34 -4.81 -4.75
N LYS A 104 -6.87 -5.32 -5.89
CA LYS A 104 -6.09 -4.56 -6.87
C LYS A 104 -6.87 -3.35 -7.40
N ASP A 105 -8.11 -3.56 -7.82
CA ASP A 105 -8.98 -2.50 -8.36
C ASP A 105 -9.27 -1.42 -7.32
N ASP A 106 -9.47 -1.81 -6.05
CA ASP A 106 -9.61 -0.86 -4.94
C ASP A 106 -8.33 -0.04 -4.73
N CYS A 107 -7.15 -0.67 -4.80
CA CYS A 107 -5.88 0.05 -4.71
C CYS A 107 -5.73 1.09 -5.85
N VAL A 108 -5.99 0.68 -7.10
CA VAL A 108 -5.92 1.57 -8.27
C VAL A 108 -6.89 2.74 -8.13
N ARG A 109 -8.14 2.47 -7.77
CA ARG A 109 -9.14 3.54 -7.57
C ARG A 109 -8.70 4.56 -6.52
N ILE A 110 -8.10 4.10 -5.41
CA ILE A 110 -7.62 5.01 -4.36
C ILE A 110 -6.45 5.85 -4.88
N ILE A 111 -5.51 5.26 -5.64
CA ILE A 111 -4.40 5.99 -6.28
C ILE A 111 -4.95 7.11 -7.17
N ASP A 112 -5.93 6.83 -8.03
CA ASP A 112 -6.53 7.81 -8.94
C ASP A 112 -7.15 8.98 -8.15
N ILE A 113 -7.86 8.69 -7.05
CA ILE A 113 -8.42 9.72 -6.16
C ILE A 113 -7.30 10.59 -5.57
N LEU A 114 -6.18 9.99 -5.15
CA LEU A 114 -5.04 10.71 -4.56
C LEU A 114 -4.27 11.57 -5.57
N ALA A 115 -4.16 11.11 -6.83
CA ALA A 115 -3.64 11.86 -7.95
C ALA A 115 -4.56 13.01 -8.36
N GLY A 116 -5.87 12.84 -8.11
CA GLY A 116 -6.90 13.81 -8.43
C GLY A 116 -7.43 13.70 -9.85
N ASP A 117 -7.27 12.54 -10.47
CA ASP A 117 -7.77 12.19 -11.80
C ASP A 117 -9.28 11.88 -11.80
#